data_AF-A0A7C5YLN1-F1
#
_entry.id   AF-A0A7C5YLN1-F1
#
_cell.length_a   1.000
_cell.length_b   1.000
_cell.length_c   1.000
_cell.angle_alpha   90.00
_cell.angle_beta   90.00
_cell.angle_gamma   90.00
#
_symmetry.space_group_name_H-M   'P 1'
#
loop_
_entity.id
_entity.type
_entity.pdbx_description
1 polymer ?
#
loop_
_entity_poly.entity_id
_entity_poly.type
_entity_poly.pdbx_seq_one_letter_code
_entity_poly.pdbx_strand_id
1 'polypeptide(L)'
;MYKRVLQLAILVGIVGLFGFLSGMAVTELREKQRRPRIPEVVEARNFRVVDENGTTRAELGMAFGAPALFLYDANGKARAWILLDRDGNARIMFVNAEDQIQWTAPPLPNESPKPSPQTPQ
;
A
#
# COMPACT_ATOMS: atom_id res chain seq x y z
N MET A 1 -27.73 -52.20 33.89
CA MET A 1 -26.89 -52.18 32.66
C MET A 1 -27.12 -50.91 31.83
N TYR A 2 -28.36 -50.53 31.50
CA TYR A 2 -28.71 -49.32 30.72
C TYR A 2 -28.11 -47.99 31.24
N LYS A 3 -28.14 -47.74 32.57
CA LYS A 3 -27.58 -46.50 33.15
C LYS A 3 -26.08 -46.31 32.91
N ARG A 4 -25.28 -47.40 32.88
CA ARG A 4 -23.83 -47.33 32.63
C ARG A 4 -23.52 -47.06 31.15
N VAL A 5 -24.29 -47.67 30.24
CA VAL A 5 -24.15 -47.42 28.79
C VAL A 5 -24.53 -45.98 28.45
N LEU A 6 -25.61 -45.46 29.05
CA LEU A 6 -26.03 -44.08 28.88
C LEU A 6 -24.99 -43.08 29.43
N GLN A 7 -24.40 -43.36 30.60
CA GLN A 7 -23.30 -42.55 31.16
C GLN A 7 -22.06 -42.52 30.25
N LEU A 8 -21.69 -43.66 29.66
CA LEU A 8 -20.56 -43.75 28.74
C LEU A 8 -20.81 -42.96 27.45
N ALA A 9 -22.03 -43.04 26.89
CA ALA A 9 -22.41 -42.30 25.69
C ALA A 9 -22.38 -40.78 25.91
N ILE A 10 -22.86 -40.31 27.07
CA ILE A 10 -22.80 -38.88 27.44
C ILE A 10 -21.35 -38.41 27.56
N LEU A 11 -20.48 -39.21 28.20
CA LEU A 11 -19.06 -38.87 28.36
C LEU A 11 -18.37 -38.72 27.00
N VAL A 12 -18.60 -39.66 26.07
CA VAL A 12 -18.04 -39.61 24.71
C VAL A 12 -18.56 -38.40 23.95
N GLY A 13 -19.85 -38.07 24.06
CA GLY A 13 -20.44 -36.88 23.45
C GLY A 13 -19.81 -35.58 23.96
N ILE A 14 -19.56 -35.47 25.28
CA ILE A 14 -18.92 -34.30 25.88
C ILE A 14 -17.47 -34.16 25.42
N VAL A 15 -16.70 -35.25 25.41
CA VAL A 15 -15.30 -35.23 24.95
C VAL A 15 -15.20 -34.83 23.48
N GLY A 16 -16.08 -35.36 22.63
CA GLY A 16 -16.17 -34.98 21.22
C GLY A 16 -16.51 -33.50 21.03
N LEU A 17 -17.47 -32.98 21.80
CA LEU A 17 -17.88 -31.58 21.74
C LEU A 17 -16.75 -30.63 22.22
N PHE A 18 -16.06 -30.96 23.31
CA PHE A 18 -14.92 -30.18 23.80
C PHE A 18 -13.76 -30.18 22.81
N GLY A 19 -13.44 -31.32 22.18
CA GLY A 19 -12.42 -31.39 21.13
C GLY A 19 -12.78 -30.53 19.92
N PHE A 20 -14.04 -30.53 19.52
CA PHE A 20 -14.53 -29.72 18.40
C PHE A 20 -14.52 -28.21 18.71
N LEU A 21 -15.05 -27.79 19.87
CA LEU A 21 -15.05 -26.38 20.31
C LEU A 21 -13.64 -25.85 20.55
N SER A 22 -12.75 -26.65 21.13
CA SER A 22 -11.34 -26.31 21.28
C SER A 22 -10.65 -26.18 19.92
N GLY A 23 -10.95 -27.08 18.98
CA GLY A 23 -10.48 -26.98 17.60
C GLY A 23 -10.88 -25.68 16.92
N MET A 24 -12.16 -25.29 17.01
CA MET A 24 -12.66 -24.02 16.45
C MET A 24 -12.02 -22.79 17.09
N ALA A 25 -11.87 -22.78 18.43
CA ALA A 25 -11.18 -21.70 19.12
C ALA A 25 -9.70 -21.60 18.70
N VAL A 26 -9.01 -22.72 18.50
CA VAL A 26 -7.64 -22.74 17.99
C VAL A 26 -7.56 -22.21 16.57
N THR A 27 -8.52 -22.52 15.69
CA THR A 27 -8.54 -21.98 14.32
C THR A 27 -8.73 -20.46 14.30
N GLU A 28 -9.66 -19.92 15.08
CA GLU A 28 -9.90 -18.47 15.18
C GLU A 28 -8.68 -17.72 15.75
N LEU A 29 -8.04 -18.28 16.78
CA LEU A 29 -6.81 -17.74 17.34
C LEU A 29 -5.66 -17.77 16.32
N ARG A 30 -5.58 -18.83 15.50
CA ARG A 30 -4.53 -18.99 14.48
C ARG A 30 -4.70 -18.02 13.32
N GLU A 31 -5.93 -17.68 12.97
CA GLU A 31 -6.23 -16.62 12.00
C GLU A 31 -5.89 -15.24 12.55
N LYS A 32 -6.27 -14.94 13.80
CA LYS A 32 -5.86 -13.68 14.47
C LYS A 32 -4.34 -13.56 14.64
N GLN A 33 -3.62 -14.67 14.76
CA GLN A 33 -2.16 -14.71 14.93
C GLN A 33 -1.37 -14.83 13.62
N ARG A 34 -2.02 -15.02 12.46
CA ARG A 34 -1.31 -14.98 11.17
C ARG A 34 -0.85 -13.55 10.94
N ARG A 35 0.41 -13.27 11.30
CA ARG A 35 1.08 -12.04 10.89
C ARG A 35 0.95 -11.93 9.37
N PRO A 36 0.46 -10.81 8.82
CA PRO A 36 0.42 -10.63 7.38
C PRO A 36 1.83 -10.86 6.84
N ARG A 37 1.95 -11.83 5.93
CA ARG A 37 3.20 -12.05 5.22
C ARG A 37 3.36 -10.87 4.27
N ILE A 38 4.24 -9.94 4.61
CA ILE A 38 4.68 -8.90 3.68
C ILE A 38 5.53 -9.63 2.64
N PRO A 39 5.10 -9.69 1.37
CA PRO A 39 5.93 -10.28 0.33
C PRO A 39 7.25 -9.51 0.23
N GLU A 40 8.35 -10.22 -0.01
CA GLU A 40 9.66 -9.60 -0.26
C GLU A 40 9.63 -8.80 -1.58
N VAL A 41 8.93 -9.31 -2.59
CA VAL A 41 8.76 -8.68 -3.90
C VAL A 41 7.29 -8.68 -4.29
N VAL A 42 6.80 -7.53 -4.74
CA VAL A 42 5.50 -7.41 -5.40
C VAL A 42 5.75 -7.01 -6.85
N GLU A 43 5.35 -7.87 -7.78
CA GLU A 43 5.35 -7.55 -9.21
C GLU A 43 3.96 -7.05 -9.61
N ALA A 44 3.89 -5.84 -10.15
CA ALA A 44 2.66 -5.27 -10.68
C ALA A 44 2.97 -4.36 -11.87
N ARG A 45 1.98 -4.20 -12.75
CA ARG A 45 2.05 -3.20 -13.83
C ARG A 45 1.86 -1.78 -13.32
N ASN A 46 1.14 -1.61 -12.22
CA ASN A 46 0.83 -0.31 -11.64
C ASN A 46 0.51 -0.45 -10.15
N PHE A 47 1.02 0.47 -9.33
CA PHE A 47 0.67 0.62 -7.93
C PHE A 47 -0.06 1.94 -7.75
N ARG A 48 -1.31 1.90 -7.28
CA ARG A 48 -2.12 3.09 -7.03
C ARG A 48 -2.47 3.21 -5.56
N VAL A 49 -2.26 4.40 -5.00
CA VAL A 49 -2.84 4.80 -3.71
C VAL A 49 -4.16 5.50 -4.02
N VAL A 50 -5.25 4.96 -3.49
CA VAL A 50 -6.61 5.46 -3.70
C VAL A 50 -7.18 5.88 -2.34
N ASP A 51 -7.80 7.05 -2.26
CA ASP A 51 -8.43 7.53 -1.04
C ASP A 51 -9.85 6.98 -0.83
N GLU A 52 -10.49 7.35 0.28
CA GLU A 52 -11.83 6.90 0.67
C GLU A 52 -12.92 7.28 -0.35
N ASN A 53 -12.69 8.31 -1.15
CA ASN A 53 -13.61 8.77 -2.19
C ASN A 53 -13.39 8.04 -3.53
N GLY A 54 -12.42 7.11 -3.60
CA GLY A 54 -12.03 6.45 -4.83
C GLY A 54 -11.09 7.26 -5.71
N THR A 55 -10.54 8.38 -5.21
CA THR A 55 -9.64 9.25 -5.97
C THR A 55 -8.20 8.73 -5.86
N THR A 56 -7.49 8.65 -6.99
CA THR A 56 -6.07 8.27 -6.97
C THR A 56 -5.22 9.43 -6.48
N ARG A 57 -4.41 9.17 -5.45
CA ARG A 57 -3.53 10.15 -4.79
C ARG A 57 -2.07 9.94 -5.15
N ALA A 58 -1.69 8.72 -5.52
CA ALA A 58 -0.38 8.43 -6.05
C ALA A 58 -0.43 7.25 -7.03
N GLU A 59 0.49 7.24 -7.99
CA GLU A 59 0.62 6.18 -8.99
C GLU A 59 2.10 5.90 -9.28
N LEU A 60 2.51 4.64 -9.18
CA LEU A 60 3.81 4.13 -9.65
C LEU A 60 3.57 3.14 -10.78
N GLY A 61 3.97 3.50 -11.99
CA GLY A 61 3.74 2.69 -13.18
C GLY A 61 4.55 3.16 -14.37
N MET A 62 4.11 2.77 -15.57
CA MET A 62 4.72 3.18 -16.84
C MET A 62 3.92 4.33 -17.47
N ALA A 63 4.49 5.52 -17.51
CA ALA A 63 3.93 6.68 -18.20
C ALA A 63 4.70 6.98 -19.47
N PHE A 64 4.00 7.07 -20.60
CA PHE A 64 4.60 7.30 -21.92
C PHE A 64 5.74 6.31 -22.26
N GLY A 65 5.68 5.08 -21.75
CA GLY A 65 6.70 4.05 -21.96
C GLY A 65 7.90 4.11 -20.98
N ALA A 66 7.90 5.04 -20.03
CA ALA A 66 8.96 5.21 -19.03
C ALA A 66 8.42 5.01 -17.61
N PRO A 67 9.23 4.53 -16.65
CA PRO A 67 8.81 4.43 -15.26
C PRO A 67 8.58 5.83 -14.66
N ALA A 68 7.47 5.98 -13.94
CA ALA A 68 7.10 7.23 -13.31
C ALA A 68 6.33 7.01 -11.99
N LEU A 69 6.60 7.91 -11.04
CA LEU A 69 5.83 8.11 -9.81
C LEU A 69 5.16 9.48 -9.88
N PHE A 70 3.83 9.51 -9.73
CA PHE A 70 3.04 10.75 -9.62
C PHE A 70 2.39 10.87 -8.25
N LEU A 71 2.30 12.10 -7.73
CA LEU A 71 1.45 12.48 -6.61
C LEU A 71 0.39 13.47 -7.09
N TYR A 72 -0.87 13.19 -6.78
CA TYR A 72 -2.03 13.96 -7.22
C TYR A 72 -2.67 14.75 -6.07
N ASP A 73 -3.13 15.98 -6.38
CA ASP A 73 -3.95 16.78 -5.46
C ASP A 73 -5.41 16.31 -5.40
N ALA A 74 -6.24 16.98 -4.58
CA ALA A 74 -7.66 16.65 -4.37
C ALA A 74 -8.50 16.68 -5.66
N ASN A 75 -8.05 17.40 -6.68
CA ASN A 75 -8.73 17.51 -7.97
C ASN A 75 -8.18 16.50 -8.99
N GLY A 76 -7.29 15.60 -8.57
CA GLY A 76 -6.64 14.61 -9.44
C GLY A 76 -5.50 15.19 -10.28
N LYS A 77 -4.97 16.36 -9.94
CA LYS A 77 -3.88 16.99 -10.71
C LYS A 77 -2.52 16.65 -10.14
N ALA A 78 -1.58 16.25 -11.00
CA ALA A 78 -0.23 15.88 -10.58
C ALA A 78 0.56 17.11 -10.07
N ARG A 79 1.04 17.04 -8.82
CA ARG A 79 1.85 18.09 -8.17
C ARG A 79 3.30 17.70 -7.90
N ALA A 80 3.61 16.41 -7.93
CA ALA A 80 4.98 15.91 -7.85
C ALA A 80 5.15 14.69 -8.75
N TRP A 81 6.30 14.63 -9.42
CA TRP A 81 6.59 13.66 -10.47
C TRP A 81 8.05 13.23 -10.32
N ILE A 82 8.33 11.93 -10.28
CA ILE A 82 9.67 11.35 -10.42
C ILE A 82 9.62 10.41 -11.62
N LEU A 83 10.36 10.70 -12.68
CA LEU A 83 10.25 9.97 -13.95
C LEU A 83 11.57 9.90 -14.71
N LEU A 84 11.63 9.04 -15.72
CA LEU A 84 12.64 9.14 -16.78
C LEU A 84 12.07 9.92 -17.96
N ASP A 85 12.85 10.86 -18.51
CA ASP A 85 12.49 11.54 -19.75
C ASP A 85 12.69 10.64 -20.98
N ARG A 86 12.43 11.19 -22.17
CA ARG A 86 12.52 10.44 -23.44
C ARG A 86 13.92 9.95 -23.77
N ASP A 87 14.93 10.57 -23.17
CA ASP A 87 16.34 10.21 -23.34
C ASP A 87 16.81 9.28 -22.21
N GLY A 88 15.91 8.90 -21.29
CA GLY A 88 16.19 8.02 -20.16
C GLY A 88 16.81 8.74 -18.95
N ASN A 89 16.84 10.08 -18.94
CA ASN A 89 17.41 10.83 -17.83
C ASN A 89 16.39 10.96 -16.68
N ALA A 90 16.86 10.77 -15.45
CA ALA A 90 16.04 10.98 -14.27
C ALA A 90 15.64 12.44 -14.11
N ARG A 91 14.35 12.67 -13.84
CA ARG A 91 13.77 13.98 -13.56
C ARG A 91 12.87 13.93 -12.34
N ILE A 92 12.90 15.02 -11.58
CA ILE A 92 11.97 15.32 -10.50
C ILE A 92 11.37 16.70 -10.76
N MET A 93 10.07 16.84 -10.58
CA MET A 93 9.36 18.11 -10.75
C MET A 93 8.31 18.29 -9.66
N PHE A 94 8.27 19.49 -9.07
CA PHE A 94 7.20 19.95 -8.17
C PHE A 94 6.45 21.11 -8.82
N VAL A 95 5.13 21.04 -8.79
CA VAL A 95 4.22 22.03 -9.36
C VAL A 95 3.28 22.51 -8.24
N ASN A 96 3.18 23.83 -8.05
CA ASN A 96 2.28 24.41 -7.04
C ASN A 96 0.80 24.30 -7.48
N ALA A 97 -0.13 24.79 -6.65
CA ALA A 97 -1.57 24.72 -6.93
C ALA A 97 -1.98 25.53 -8.17
N GLU A 98 -1.21 26.59 -8.48
CA GLU A 98 -1.38 27.50 -9.61
C GLU A 98 -0.78 26.97 -10.92
N ASP A 99 -0.35 25.70 -10.95
CA ASP A 99 0.25 25.02 -12.11
C ASP A 99 1.63 25.53 -12.54
N GLN A 100 2.29 26.25 -11.64
CA GLN A 100 3.63 26.76 -11.85
C GLN A 100 4.67 25.79 -11.31
N ILE A 101 5.75 25.60 -12.06
CA ILE A 101 6.89 24.82 -11.60
C ILE A 101 7.50 25.53 -10.39
N GLN A 102 7.47 24.85 -9.24
CA GLN A 102 8.08 25.36 -8.03
C GLN A 102 9.57 25.01 -7.97
N TRP A 103 9.92 23.80 -8.46
CA TRP A 103 11.28 23.26 -8.45
C TRP A 103 11.41 22.07 -9.42
N THR A 104 12.60 21.91 -10.01
CA THR A 104 12.98 20.74 -10.82
C THR A 104 14.40 20.27 -10.52
N ALA A 105 14.65 18.99 -10.75
CA ALA A 105 15.99 18.42 -10.84
C ALA A 105 16.08 17.43 -12.00
N PRO A 106 17.08 17.53 -12.90
CA PRO A 106 17.97 18.70 -13.04
C PRO A 106 17.15 19.98 -13.38
N PRO A 107 17.68 21.18 -13.08
CA PRO A 107 17.03 22.43 -13.47
C PRO A 107 16.76 22.47 -14.97
N LEU A 108 15.67 23.12 -15.38
CA LEU A 108 15.41 23.35 -16.80
C LEU A 108 16.56 24.19 -17.40
N PRO A 109 16.98 23.94 -18.66
CA PRO A 109 18.14 24.61 -19.28
C PRO A 109 18.12 26.14 -19.25
N ASN A 110 16.94 26.75 -19.07
CA ASN A 110 16.73 28.20 -19.00
C ASN A 110 16.18 28.68 -17.65
N GLU A 111 16.08 27.82 -16.64
CA GLU A 111 15.76 28.21 -15.27
C GLU A 111 17.05 28.19 -14.45
N SER A 112 17.55 29.38 -14.09
CA SER A 112 18.61 29.51 -13.10
C SER A 112 18.20 28.77 -11.82
N PRO A 113 19.11 28.07 -11.13
CA PRO A 113 18.78 27.37 -9.90
C PRO A 113 18.07 28.32 -8.94
N LYS A 114 16.84 28.01 -8.56
CA LYS A 114 16.13 28.75 -7.52
C LYS A 114 17.01 28.68 -6.26
N PRO A 115 17.25 29.81 -5.56
CA PRO A 115 18.12 29.80 -4.38
C PRO A 115 17.68 28.67 -3.45
N SER A 116 18.65 27.86 -2.98
CA SER A 116 18.36 26.85 -1.97
C SER A 116 17.63 27.52 -0.81
N PRO A 117 16.60 26.89 -0.22
CA PRO A 117 15.97 27.41 0.98
C PRO A 117 17.08 27.75 1.98
N GLN A 118 17.25 29.03 2.27
CA GLN A 118 18.26 29.46 3.23
C GLN A 118 17.82 28.84 4.56
N THR A 119 18.63 27.92 5.10
CA THR A 119 18.44 27.47 6.48
C THR A 119 18.47 28.73 7.34
N PRO A 120 17.41 29.04 8.11
CA PRO A 120 17.47 30.14 9.06
C PRO A 120 18.68 29.94 9.96
N GLN A 121 19.58 30.94 10.01
CA GLN A 121 20.69 30.98 10.96
C GLN A 121 20.18 31.13 12.38
#